data_AF-S8BSL0-F1
#
_entry.id   AF-S8BSL0-F1
#
_cell.length_a   1.000
_cell.length_b   1.000
_cell.length_c   1.000
_cell.angle_alpha   90.00
_cell.angle_beta   90.00
_cell.angle_gamma   90.00
#
_symmetry.space_group_name_H-M   'P 1'
#
loop_
_entity.id
_entity.type
_entity.pdbx_description
1 polymer ?
#
loop_
_entity_poly.entity_id
_entity_poly.type
_entity_poly.pdbx_seq_one_letter_code
_entity_poly.pdbx_strand_id
1 'polypeptide(L)'
;RDEDEELFEMNYIEFIRRDMEGSDLDTRRRIACELLKGIASNYKEKVTVKVSAQLQRLLASFSENPLSNWKHKDCAIYLVVSLSSKKSGGQCASTDLIDIQSFFGSVVVPELRGQDVDGLPMLKAGALKFFTVFRNHISKEVALTLLPDIIRLLASEKNVVHSYAASCIEKLFLVKDERGTARYSASDVNPFLLPLMTNLFNALQKPESEENQYVMKCIMRVLGIGHPSPDIAIPCINGLANVLNRVCENPKNPVFNHYLFESLALLIKRACGQEATIITALESGILPSLQMILSRDVSEFFPYAFQLLAQLVDFNRSPLPSNYMEIFVILLMPDSWKKSANVPALVRLLQAFLRKAPHELNQQGRLSNVLGIFDILVSSPSTDEQGFYVLNTVIENVGYDSISPFVSHIWVALFRRLQFNRTVKFIKSLIIFMSLFLVKHGTEKLSASMNSVQPDILRTILEQFWIPNLRLIT
;
A
#
# COMPACT_ATOMS: atom_id res chain seq x y z
N ARG A 1 -30.03 13.33 -10.97
CA ARG A 1 -31.25 12.69 -11.51
C ARG A 1 -31.80 11.81 -10.41
N ASP A 2 -33.09 11.50 -10.40
CA ASP A 2 -33.65 10.64 -9.35
C ASP A 2 -32.95 9.27 -9.31
N GLU A 3 -32.56 8.73 -10.47
CA GLU A 3 -31.70 7.53 -10.58
C GLU A 3 -30.33 7.67 -9.87
N ASP A 4 -29.72 8.86 -9.88
CA ASP A 4 -28.45 9.10 -9.19
C ASP A 4 -28.66 9.19 -7.67
N GLU A 5 -29.82 9.69 -7.23
CA GLU A 5 -30.25 9.75 -5.82
C GLU A 5 -30.54 8.33 -5.30
N GLU A 6 -31.24 7.51 -6.08
CA GLU A 6 -31.46 6.10 -5.78
C GLU A 6 -30.14 5.33 -5.69
N LEU A 7 -29.22 5.53 -6.64
CA LEU A 7 -27.92 4.87 -6.61
C LEU A 7 -27.06 5.30 -5.42
N PHE A 8 -27.13 6.58 -5.03
CA PHE A 8 -26.44 7.12 -3.86
C PHE A 8 -26.86 6.41 -2.57
N GLU A 9 -28.15 6.06 -2.44
CA GLU A 9 -28.72 5.39 -1.28
C GLU A 9 -28.58 3.86 -1.33
N MET A 10 -28.77 3.26 -2.51
CA MET A 10 -28.90 1.80 -2.66
C MET A 10 -27.60 1.09 -3.08
N ASN A 11 -26.66 1.79 -3.72
CA ASN A 11 -25.39 1.20 -4.17
C ASN A 11 -24.29 2.26 -4.24
N TYR A 12 -23.78 2.63 -3.07
CA TYR A 12 -22.76 3.66 -2.93
C TYR A 12 -21.48 3.36 -3.73
N ILE A 13 -21.12 2.08 -3.90
CA ILE A 13 -19.90 1.67 -4.63
C ILE A 13 -20.04 2.06 -6.10
N GLU A 14 -21.16 1.70 -6.73
CA GLU A 14 -21.41 2.02 -8.13
C GLU A 14 -21.56 3.53 -8.33
N PHE A 15 -22.17 4.24 -7.38
CA PHE A 15 -22.22 5.70 -7.40
C PHE A 15 -20.81 6.31 -7.43
N ILE A 16 -19.92 5.89 -6.52
CA ILE A 16 -18.54 6.41 -6.45
C ILE A 16 -17.77 6.09 -7.73
N ARG A 17 -17.88 4.88 -8.27
CA ARG A 17 -17.20 4.48 -9.51
C ARG A 17 -17.63 5.37 -10.69
N ARG A 18 -18.94 5.59 -10.84
CA ARG A 18 -19.47 6.47 -11.89
C ARG A 18 -18.96 7.89 -11.73
N ASP A 19 -19.06 8.44 -10.53
CA ASP A 19 -18.85 9.86 -10.31
C ASP A 19 -17.37 10.27 -10.12
N MET A 20 -16.54 9.43 -9.48
CA MET A 20 -15.11 9.68 -9.28
C MET A 20 -14.21 9.06 -10.34
N GLU A 21 -14.53 7.85 -10.82
CA GLU A 21 -13.66 7.07 -11.72
C GLU A 21 -14.04 7.25 -13.19
N GLY A 22 -15.21 7.85 -13.46
CA GLY A 22 -15.63 8.27 -14.80
C GLY A 22 -16.24 7.15 -15.64
N SER A 23 -16.87 6.15 -15.02
CA SER A 23 -17.63 5.10 -15.72
C SER A 23 -19.01 5.58 -16.24
N ASP A 24 -19.30 6.88 -16.18
CA ASP A 24 -20.57 7.51 -16.56
C ASP A 24 -20.59 8.11 -17.98
N LEU A 25 -19.73 7.60 -18.89
CA LEU A 25 -19.47 8.16 -20.22
C LEU A 25 -20.74 8.39 -21.06
N ASP A 26 -21.70 7.48 -21.00
CA ASP A 26 -22.92 7.51 -21.82
C ASP A 26 -24.07 8.30 -21.19
N THR A 27 -23.86 8.94 -20.04
CA THR A 27 -24.92 9.72 -19.39
C THR A 27 -25.11 11.08 -20.06
N ARG A 28 -26.37 11.53 -20.18
CA ARG A 28 -26.68 12.88 -20.68
C ARG A 28 -25.95 13.98 -19.90
N ARG A 29 -25.78 13.80 -18.58
CA ARG A 29 -25.04 14.72 -17.70
C ARG A 29 -23.58 14.85 -18.15
N ARG A 30 -22.91 13.73 -18.41
CA ARG A 30 -21.52 13.71 -18.86
C ARG A 30 -21.37 14.30 -20.26
N ILE A 31 -22.21 13.88 -21.21
CA ILE A 31 -22.19 14.34 -22.60
C ILE A 31 -22.38 15.86 -22.67
N ALA A 32 -23.34 16.42 -21.92
CA ALA A 32 -23.56 17.87 -21.87
C ALA A 32 -22.34 18.63 -21.33
N CYS A 33 -21.64 18.07 -20.33
CA CYS A 33 -20.44 18.68 -19.77
C CYS A 33 -19.23 18.60 -20.71
N GLU A 34 -19.05 17.49 -21.43
CA GLU A 34 -17.99 17.37 -22.44
C GLU A 34 -18.24 18.30 -23.63
N LEU A 35 -19.50 18.44 -24.06
CA LEU A 35 -19.87 19.44 -25.06
C LEU A 35 -19.53 20.85 -24.58
N LEU A 36 -19.91 21.21 -23.35
CA LEU A 36 -19.61 22.52 -22.79
C LEU A 36 -18.10 22.76 -22.69
N LYS A 37 -17.31 21.76 -22.28
CA LYS A 37 -15.84 21.83 -22.28
C LYS A 37 -15.27 22.06 -23.68
N GLY A 38 -15.77 21.36 -24.70
CA GLY A 38 -15.38 21.56 -26.09
C GLY A 38 -15.75 22.94 -26.64
N ILE A 39 -16.85 23.53 -26.19
CA ILE A 39 -17.21 24.91 -26.53
C ILE A 39 -16.28 25.89 -25.78
N ALA A 40 -15.98 25.63 -24.50
CA ALA A 40 -15.12 26.47 -23.68
C ALA A 40 -13.69 26.55 -24.19
N SER A 41 -13.17 25.49 -24.82
CA SER A 41 -11.83 25.51 -25.42
C SER A 41 -11.72 26.45 -26.64
N ASN A 42 -12.83 26.68 -27.36
CA ASN A 42 -12.86 27.53 -28.54
C ASN A 42 -13.38 28.95 -28.26
N TYR A 43 -14.25 29.11 -27.24
CA TYR A 43 -14.96 30.37 -26.95
C TYR A 43 -14.85 30.77 -25.47
N LYS A 44 -13.65 30.65 -24.89
CA LYS A 44 -13.36 30.81 -23.46
C LYS A 44 -14.04 32.01 -22.81
N GLU A 45 -13.86 33.21 -23.35
CA GLU A 45 -14.41 34.45 -22.76
C GLU A 45 -15.95 34.45 -22.73
N LYS A 46 -16.59 34.11 -23.85
CA LYS A 46 -18.07 34.07 -23.97
C LYS A 46 -18.67 33.01 -23.03
N VAL A 47 -18.03 31.85 -22.95
CA VAL A 47 -18.44 30.77 -22.05
C VAL A 47 -18.25 31.18 -20.59
N THR A 48 -17.15 31.83 -20.24
CA THR A 48 -16.88 32.32 -18.88
C THR A 48 -17.99 33.23 -18.39
N VAL A 49 -18.41 34.21 -19.20
CA VAL A 49 -19.49 35.14 -18.85
C VAL A 49 -20.81 34.41 -18.63
N LYS A 50 -21.16 33.47 -19.53
CA LYS A 50 -22.41 32.71 -19.42
C LYS A 50 -22.43 31.76 -18.24
N VAL A 51 -21.33 31.05 -17.99
CA VAL A 51 -21.18 30.15 -16.84
C VAL A 51 -21.24 30.93 -15.54
N SER A 52 -20.54 32.06 -15.43
CA SER A 52 -20.55 32.90 -14.23
C SER A 52 -21.96 33.41 -13.90
N ALA A 53 -22.69 33.91 -14.90
CA ALA A 53 -24.07 34.35 -14.71
C ALA A 53 -25.01 33.19 -14.31
N GLN A 54 -24.80 31.99 -14.86
CA GLN A 54 -25.58 30.81 -14.49
C GLN A 54 -25.28 30.35 -13.05
N LEU A 55 -24.01 30.37 -12.64
CA LEU A 55 -23.62 30.04 -11.26
C LEU A 55 -24.26 31.00 -10.27
N GLN A 56 -24.22 32.31 -10.53
CA GLN A 56 -24.89 33.31 -9.69
C GLN A 56 -26.39 33.02 -9.55
N ARG A 57 -27.07 32.67 -10.65
CA ARG A 57 -28.50 32.32 -10.62
C ARG A 57 -28.79 31.07 -9.77
N LEU A 58 -28.00 30.02 -9.94
CA LEU A 58 -28.15 28.78 -9.18
C LEU A 58 -27.92 29.00 -7.68
N LEU A 59 -26.89 29.77 -7.32
CA LEU A 59 -26.57 30.07 -5.93
C LEU A 59 -27.59 31.02 -5.28
N ALA A 60 -28.14 31.97 -6.03
CA ALA A 60 -29.24 32.82 -5.56
C ALA A 60 -30.49 31.98 -5.26
N SER A 61 -30.89 31.10 -6.18
CA SER A 61 -32.03 30.21 -5.96
C SER A 61 -31.82 29.25 -4.77
N PHE A 62 -30.60 28.75 -4.57
CA PHE A 62 -30.28 27.98 -3.36
C PHE A 62 -30.49 28.80 -2.09
N SER A 63 -30.07 30.06 -2.09
CA SER A 63 -30.13 30.93 -0.90
C SER A 63 -31.57 31.26 -0.48
N GLU A 64 -32.54 31.21 -1.41
CA GLU A 64 -33.96 31.43 -1.11
C GLU A 64 -34.56 30.29 -0.28
N ASN A 65 -34.20 29.04 -0.57
CA ASN A 65 -34.67 27.87 0.17
C ASN A 65 -33.66 26.71 0.09
N PRO A 66 -32.64 26.68 0.97
CA PRO A 66 -31.56 25.71 0.89
C PRO A 66 -32.00 24.24 0.92
N LEU A 67 -33.03 23.91 1.71
CA LEU A 67 -33.53 22.54 1.84
C LEU A 67 -34.28 22.06 0.59
N SER A 68 -35.03 22.95 -0.07
CA SER A 68 -35.72 22.60 -1.32
C SER A 68 -34.81 22.70 -2.54
N ASN A 69 -33.85 23.62 -2.54
CA ASN A 69 -33.07 24.01 -3.72
C ASN A 69 -31.61 23.54 -3.67
N TRP A 70 -31.28 22.57 -2.81
CA TRP A 70 -29.92 22.01 -2.71
C TRP A 70 -29.37 21.50 -4.05
N LYS A 71 -30.24 20.97 -4.92
CA LYS A 71 -29.89 20.50 -6.28
C LYS A 71 -29.29 21.62 -7.14
N HIS A 72 -29.66 22.88 -6.93
CA HIS A 72 -29.09 24.02 -7.66
C HIS A 72 -27.64 24.27 -7.24
N LYS A 73 -27.33 24.16 -5.94
CA LYS A 73 -25.95 24.31 -5.46
C LYS A 73 -25.08 23.12 -5.83
N ASP A 74 -25.61 21.89 -5.76
CA ASP A 74 -24.92 20.69 -6.27
C ASP A 74 -24.58 20.85 -7.76
N CYS A 75 -25.55 21.30 -8.56
CA CYS A 75 -25.34 21.56 -9.98
C CYS A 75 -24.25 22.61 -10.22
N ALA A 76 -24.23 23.68 -9.43
CA ALA A 76 -23.20 24.72 -9.51
C ALA A 76 -21.80 24.15 -9.21
N ILE A 77 -21.65 23.37 -8.13
CA ILE A 77 -20.37 22.73 -7.76
C ILE A 77 -19.94 21.75 -8.87
N TYR A 78 -20.84 20.90 -9.34
CA TYR A 78 -20.58 19.93 -10.39
C TYR A 78 -20.16 20.60 -11.70
N LEU A 79 -20.78 21.73 -12.06
CA LEU A 79 -20.42 22.50 -13.25
C LEU A 79 -18.97 23.00 -13.18
N VAL A 80 -18.51 23.51 -12.04
CA VAL A 80 -17.11 23.94 -11.88
C VAL A 80 -16.15 22.76 -11.96
N VAL A 81 -16.48 21.64 -11.29
CA VAL A 81 -15.67 20.41 -11.35
C VAL A 81 -15.59 19.88 -12.77
N SER A 82 -16.70 19.86 -13.51
CA SER A 82 -16.74 19.33 -14.86
C SER A 82 -15.93 20.19 -15.82
N LEU A 83 -15.97 21.52 -15.69
CA LEU A 83 -15.18 22.46 -16.48
C LEU A 83 -13.67 22.43 -16.19
N SER A 84 -13.22 21.63 -15.23
CA SER A 84 -11.79 21.44 -15.00
C SER A 84 -11.14 20.67 -16.15
N SER A 85 -9.93 21.09 -16.51
CA SER A 85 -9.06 20.43 -17.48
C SER A 85 -7.83 19.86 -16.76
N LYS A 86 -7.39 18.67 -17.16
CA LYS A 86 -6.09 18.14 -16.74
C LYS A 86 -5.03 18.71 -17.67
N LYS A 87 -4.06 19.46 -17.13
CA LYS A 87 -2.92 19.93 -17.95
C LYS A 87 -2.10 18.74 -18.42
N SER A 88 -1.61 18.78 -19.66
CA SER A 88 -0.75 17.74 -20.24
C SER A 88 0.46 17.48 -19.34
N GLY A 89 0.61 16.23 -18.88
CA GLY A 89 1.71 15.79 -18.02
C GLY A 89 1.49 15.90 -16.50
N GLY A 90 0.34 16.41 -16.02
CA GLY A 90 0.07 16.58 -14.59
C GLY A 90 -1.25 15.96 -14.11
N GLN A 91 -1.27 15.47 -12.86
CA GLN A 91 -2.51 15.05 -12.16
C GLN A 91 -3.38 16.24 -11.68
N CYS A 92 -3.00 17.48 -12.00
CA CYS A 92 -3.62 18.68 -11.46
C CYS A 92 -4.77 19.16 -12.37
N ALA A 93 -5.99 19.15 -11.83
CA ALA A 93 -7.16 19.73 -12.48
C ALA A 93 -7.15 21.25 -12.27
N SER A 94 -7.27 22.04 -13.33
CA SER A 94 -7.36 23.50 -13.27
C SER A 94 -8.45 24.01 -14.21
N THR A 95 -9.03 25.15 -13.89
CA THR A 95 -9.88 25.90 -14.81
C THR A 95 -9.49 27.36 -14.75
N ASP A 96 -9.44 28.01 -15.90
CA ASP A 96 -9.18 29.45 -16.00
C ASP A 96 -10.49 30.25 -16.09
N LEU A 97 -11.64 29.57 -16.02
CA LEU A 97 -12.95 30.21 -16.16
C LEU A 97 -13.46 30.80 -14.85
N ILE A 98 -12.99 30.29 -13.71
CA ILE A 98 -13.51 30.60 -12.38
C ILE A 98 -12.35 30.66 -11.40
N ASP A 99 -12.37 31.66 -10.51
CA ASP A 99 -11.47 31.70 -9.36
C ASP A 99 -11.81 30.57 -8.38
N ILE A 100 -10.97 29.53 -8.40
CA ILE A 100 -11.14 28.33 -7.58
C ILE A 100 -11.01 28.65 -6.09
N GLN A 101 -10.16 29.59 -5.69
CA GLN A 101 -9.97 29.89 -4.27
C GLN A 101 -11.20 30.61 -3.70
N SER A 102 -11.69 31.62 -4.42
CA SER A 102 -12.91 32.34 -4.04
C SER A 102 -14.14 31.42 -4.04
N PHE A 103 -14.30 30.59 -5.07
CA PHE A 103 -15.41 29.62 -5.14
C PHE A 103 -15.32 28.59 -4.02
N PHE A 104 -14.12 28.08 -3.71
CA PHE A 104 -13.92 27.15 -2.60
C PHE A 104 -14.34 27.76 -1.27
N GLY A 105 -13.86 28.97 -0.96
CA GLY A 105 -14.17 29.65 0.30
C GLY A 105 -15.66 30.00 0.45
N SER A 106 -16.31 30.48 -0.60
CA SER A 106 -17.68 31.00 -0.53
C SER A 106 -18.76 29.93 -0.74
N VAL A 107 -18.51 28.91 -1.57
CA VAL A 107 -19.52 27.92 -1.95
C VAL A 107 -19.29 26.58 -1.26
N VAL A 108 -18.04 26.12 -1.20
CA VAL A 108 -17.69 24.74 -0.79
C VAL A 108 -17.47 24.63 0.71
N VAL A 109 -16.68 25.53 1.32
CA VAL A 109 -16.36 25.51 2.75
C VAL A 109 -17.60 25.51 3.67
N PRO A 110 -18.68 26.28 3.40
CA PRO A 110 -19.88 26.23 4.23
C PRO A 110 -20.51 24.83 4.33
N GLU A 111 -20.46 24.05 3.25
CA GLU A 111 -21.02 22.69 3.22
C GLU A 111 -20.18 21.71 4.04
N LEU A 112 -18.85 21.90 4.04
CA LEU A 112 -17.93 21.08 4.85
C LEU A 112 -18.07 21.39 6.36
N ARG A 113 -18.37 22.64 6.71
CA ARG A 113 -18.55 23.11 8.10
C ARG A 113 -19.94 22.91 8.67
N GLY A 114 -20.92 22.50 7.86
CA GLY A 114 -22.29 22.25 8.32
C GLY A 114 -22.34 21.24 9.47
N GLN A 115 -22.95 21.63 10.61
CA GLN A 115 -22.91 20.89 11.88
C GLN A 115 -23.54 19.50 11.77
N ASP A 116 -24.70 19.40 11.12
CA ASP A 116 -25.32 18.12 10.80
C ASP A 116 -24.47 17.40 9.77
N VAL A 117 -23.87 16.26 10.14
CA VAL A 117 -23.01 15.46 9.26
C VAL A 117 -23.76 14.83 8.09
N ASP A 118 -25.04 14.50 8.28
CA ASP A 118 -25.90 13.79 7.33
C ASP A 118 -26.86 14.72 6.58
N GLY A 119 -26.92 16.00 6.97
CA GLY A 119 -27.70 17.02 6.28
C GLY A 119 -27.23 17.24 4.84
N LEU A 120 -28.15 17.18 3.87
CA LEU A 120 -27.88 17.35 2.43
C LEU A 120 -26.66 16.54 1.93
N PRO A 121 -26.70 15.20 2.04
CA PRO A 121 -25.50 14.37 1.92
C PRO A 121 -24.87 14.38 0.53
N MET A 122 -25.68 14.51 -0.54
CA MET A 122 -25.16 14.66 -1.90
C MET A 122 -24.40 15.98 -2.09
N LEU A 123 -24.87 17.07 -1.47
CA LEU A 123 -24.21 18.36 -1.54
C LEU A 123 -22.85 18.32 -0.83
N LYS A 124 -22.77 17.62 0.31
CA LYS A 124 -21.50 17.33 1.00
C LYS A 124 -20.56 16.48 0.18
N ALA A 125 -21.07 15.42 -0.47
CA ALA A 125 -20.28 14.59 -1.38
C ALA A 125 -19.73 15.43 -2.55
N GLY A 126 -20.55 16.32 -3.14
CA GLY A 126 -20.12 17.28 -4.15
C GLY A 126 -19.03 18.23 -3.66
N ALA A 127 -19.17 18.76 -2.44
CA ALA A 127 -18.17 19.63 -1.82
C ALA A 127 -16.83 18.89 -1.57
N LEU A 128 -16.87 17.66 -1.06
CA LEU A 128 -15.71 16.79 -0.87
C LEU A 128 -15.04 16.43 -2.21
N LYS A 129 -15.84 16.17 -3.26
CA LYS A 129 -15.34 15.96 -4.62
C LYS A 129 -14.60 17.17 -5.14
N PHE A 130 -15.19 18.35 -5.00
CA PHE A 130 -14.57 19.60 -5.42
C PHE A 130 -13.20 19.76 -4.76
N PHE A 131 -13.14 19.61 -3.43
CA PHE A 131 -11.89 19.71 -2.70
C PHE A 131 -10.87 18.67 -3.20
N THR A 132 -11.31 17.42 -3.36
CA THR A 132 -10.46 16.35 -3.90
C THR A 132 -9.87 16.72 -5.27
N VAL A 133 -10.68 17.24 -6.20
CA VAL A 133 -10.26 17.58 -7.56
C VAL A 133 -9.28 18.76 -7.57
N PHE A 134 -9.56 19.81 -6.80
CA PHE A 134 -8.79 21.07 -6.80
C PHE A 134 -7.77 21.20 -5.66
N ARG A 135 -7.50 20.13 -4.90
CA ARG A 135 -6.58 20.09 -3.75
C ARG A 135 -5.21 20.74 -3.96
N ASN A 136 -4.69 20.76 -5.18
CA ASN A 136 -3.39 21.38 -5.49
C ASN A 136 -3.44 22.92 -5.41
N HIS A 137 -4.60 23.52 -5.71
CA HIS A 137 -4.87 24.96 -5.69
C HIS A 137 -5.16 25.50 -4.30
N ILE A 138 -5.44 24.62 -3.34
CA ILE A 138 -5.71 24.97 -1.94
C ILE A 138 -4.38 25.02 -1.20
N SER A 139 -4.14 26.11 -0.45
CA SER A 139 -2.92 26.26 0.34
C SER A 139 -2.87 25.22 1.47
N LYS A 140 -1.65 24.88 1.90
CA LYS A 140 -1.44 23.93 3.00
C LYS A 140 -2.18 24.38 4.28
N GLU A 141 -2.09 25.67 4.61
CA GLU A 141 -2.72 26.27 5.79
C GLU A 141 -4.24 26.09 5.79
N VAL A 142 -4.91 26.50 4.71
CA VAL A 142 -6.37 26.39 4.57
C VAL A 142 -6.80 24.92 4.65
N ALA A 143 -6.06 24.03 4.00
CA ALA A 143 -6.35 22.60 4.02
C ALA A 143 -6.23 22.00 5.43
N LEU A 144 -5.21 22.39 6.20
CA LEU A 144 -5.04 21.93 7.58
C LEU A 144 -6.11 22.52 8.52
N THR A 145 -6.52 23.76 8.31
CA THR A 145 -7.64 24.37 9.07
C THR A 145 -8.97 23.65 8.83
N LEU A 146 -9.20 23.12 7.62
CA LEU A 146 -10.41 22.38 7.28
C LEU A 146 -10.34 20.88 7.59
N LEU A 147 -9.15 20.34 7.88
CA LEU A 147 -8.97 18.91 8.11
C LEU A 147 -9.88 18.37 9.23
N PRO A 148 -10.09 19.05 10.38
CA PRO A 148 -11.06 18.62 11.39
C PRO A 148 -12.50 18.50 10.87
N ASP A 149 -12.91 19.42 10.00
CA ASP A 149 -14.25 19.40 9.38
C ASP A 149 -14.43 18.16 8.49
N ILE A 150 -13.40 17.81 7.71
CA ILE A 150 -13.42 16.61 6.86
C ILE A 150 -13.39 15.33 7.72
N ILE A 151 -12.59 15.31 8.79
CA ILE A 151 -12.53 14.18 9.73
C ILE A 151 -13.90 13.92 10.36
N ARG A 152 -14.66 14.97 10.69
CA ARG A 152 -16.01 14.84 11.22
C ARG A 152 -16.97 14.20 10.22
N LEU A 153 -16.84 14.48 8.92
CA LEU A 153 -17.69 13.89 7.87
C LEU A 153 -17.48 12.38 7.69
N LEU A 154 -16.37 11.81 8.19
CA LEU A 154 -16.19 10.36 8.25
C LEU A 154 -17.23 9.67 9.16
N ALA A 155 -17.86 10.41 10.08
CA ALA A 155 -18.89 9.89 10.96
C ALA A 155 -20.28 9.78 10.30
N SER A 156 -20.46 10.29 9.07
CA SER A 156 -21.75 10.25 8.36
C SER A 156 -22.27 8.82 8.18
N GLU A 157 -23.58 8.61 8.38
CA GLU A 157 -24.27 7.35 8.10
C GLU A 157 -24.36 7.03 6.60
N LYS A 158 -24.17 8.02 5.74
CA LYS A 158 -24.18 7.83 4.29
C LYS A 158 -22.82 7.31 3.81
N ASN A 159 -22.81 6.08 3.30
CA ASN A 159 -21.60 5.41 2.81
C ASN A 159 -20.84 6.23 1.76
N VAL A 160 -21.55 6.94 0.88
CA VAL A 160 -20.92 7.86 -0.08
C VAL A 160 -20.17 8.98 0.63
N VAL A 161 -20.76 9.65 1.62
CA VAL A 161 -20.17 10.84 2.26
C VAL A 161 -18.86 10.48 2.96
N HIS A 162 -18.85 9.45 3.81
CA HIS A 162 -17.62 9.09 4.51
C HIS A 162 -16.56 8.48 3.56
N SER A 163 -16.97 7.84 2.47
CA SER A 163 -16.03 7.38 1.43
C SER A 163 -15.37 8.55 0.70
N TYR A 164 -16.14 9.59 0.36
CA TYR A 164 -15.62 10.81 -0.26
C TYR A 164 -14.71 11.58 0.71
N ALA A 165 -15.05 11.62 2.01
CA ALA A 165 -14.22 12.24 3.02
C ALA A 165 -12.87 11.51 3.15
N ALA A 166 -12.89 10.18 3.22
CA ALA A 166 -11.69 9.35 3.23
C ALA A 166 -10.84 9.54 1.96
N SER A 167 -11.47 9.56 0.78
CA SER A 167 -10.79 9.81 -0.49
C SER A 167 -10.19 11.21 -0.56
N CYS A 168 -10.89 12.22 -0.06
CA CYS A 168 -10.39 13.60 0.01
C CYS A 168 -9.12 13.68 0.86
N ILE A 169 -9.12 13.08 2.06
CA ILE A 169 -7.96 13.04 2.96
C ILE A 169 -6.81 12.28 2.30
N GLU A 170 -7.07 11.11 1.71
CA GLU A 170 -6.08 10.29 1.02
C GLU A 170 -5.36 11.08 -0.08
N LYS A 171 -6.14 11.78 -0.91
CA LYS A 171 -5.64 12.55 -2.05
C LYS A 171 -4.95 13.83 -1.62
N LEU A 172 -5.41 14.47 -0.55
CA LEU A 172 -4.78 15.66 0.02
C LEU A 172 -3.35 15.32 0.47
N PHE A 173 -3.17 14.21 1.17
CA PHE A 173 -1.88 13.75 1.66
C PHE A 173 -0.94 13.19 0.57
N LEU A 174 -1.42 13.06 -0.66
CA LEU A 174 -0.61 12.76 -1.84
C LEU A 174 -0.05 13.99 -2.54
N VAL A 175 -0.50 15.19 -2.18
CA VAL A 175 -0.09 16.41 -2.85
C VAL A 175 1.40 16.66 -2.64
N LYS A 176 2.07 17.00 -3.73
CA LYS A 176 3.48 17.39 -3.75
C LYS A 176 3.60 18.89 -4.03
N ASP A 177 4.69 19.49 -3.55
CA ASP A 177 5.08 20.83 -3.97
C ASP A 177 5.66 20.81 -5.40
N GLU A 178 5.99 21.99 -5.92
CA GLU A 178 6.57 22.15 -7.27
C GLU A 178 7.93 21.44 -7.43
N ARG A 179 8.61 21.16 -6.31
CA ARG A 179 9.89 20.44 -6.27
C ARG A 179 9.70 18.92 -6.24
N GLY A 180 8.45 18.43 -6.22
CA GLY A 180 8.13 17.01 -6.14
C GLY A 180 8.21 16.42 -4.72
N THR A 181 8.39 17.26 -3.70
CA THR A 181 8.44 16.89 -2.28
C THR A 181 7.02 16.78 -1.73
N ALA A 182 6.78 15.87 -0.79
CA ALA A 182 5.47 15.76 -0.14
C ALA A 182 5.12 17.07 0.60
N ARG A 183 3.93 17.62 0.35
CA ARG A 183 3.46 18.88 0.97
C ARG A 183 3.13 18.70 2.47
N TYR A 184 2.70 17.50 2.84
CA TYR A 184 2.31 17.13 4.20
C TYR A 184 3.34 16.15 4.78
N SER A 185 3.69 16.40 6.03
CA SER A 185 4.67 15.62 6.80
C SER A 185 4.02 14.99 8.03
N ALA A 186 4.76 14.14 8.74
CA ALA A 186 4.27 13.53 9.97
C ALA A 186 3.83 14.56 11.03
N SER A 187 4.53 15.68 11.16
CA SER A 187 4.18 16.73 12.13
C SER A 187 2.85 17.42 11.82
N ASP A 188 2.42 17.42 10.55
CA ASP A 188 1.14 17.99 10.15
C ASP A 188 -0.03 17.02 10.43
N VAL A 189 0.22 15.70 10.37
CA VAL A 189 -0.82 14.65 10.50
C VAL A 189 -0.98 14.19 11.94
N ASN A 190 0.11 14.06 12.69
CA ASN A 190 0.12 13.52 14.04
C ASN A 190 -0.88 14.18 15.01
N PRO A 191 -1.10 15.51 15.00
CA PRO A 191 -2.09 16.16 15.88
C PRO A 191 -3.54 15.66 15.67
N PHE A 192 -3.84 15.15 14.47
CA PHE A 192 -5.17 14.67 14.10
C PHE A 192 -5.26 13.15 14.03
N LEU A 193 -4.18 12.43 14.32
CA LEU A 193 -4.06 11.01 14.02
C LEU A 193 -5.08 10.16 14.80
N LEU A 194 -5.24 10.41 16.10
CA LEU A 194 -6.21 9.68 16.92
C LEU A 194 -7.66 9.87 16.43
N PRO A 195 -8.22 11.10 16.34
CA PRO A 195 -9.61 11.28 15.88
C PRO A 195 -9.81 10.79 14.43
N LEU A 196 -8.80 10.94 13.56
CA LEU A 196 -8.84 10.44 12.20
C LEU A 196 -8.96 8.91 12.17
N MET A 197 -8.08 8.19 12.89
CA MET A 197 -8.11 6.73 12.93
C MET A 197 -9.38 6.21 13.59
N THR A 198 -9.84 6.82 14.69
CA THR A 198 -11.11 6.48 15.35
C THR A 198 -12.28 6.58 14.38
N ASN A 199 -12.43 7.70 13.67
CA ASN A 199 -13.55 7.86 12.74
C ASN A 199 -13.45 6.94 11.52
N LEU A 200 -12.24 6.65 11.03
CA LEU A 200 -12.04 5.69 9.94
C LEU A 200 -12.43 4.27 10.35
N PHE A 201 -12.07 3.82 11.56
CA PHE A 201 -12.49 2.51 12.06
C PHE A 201 -13.99 2.45 12.31
N ASN A 202 -14.61 3.52 12.83
CA ASN A 202 -16.06 3.59 13.00
C ASN A 202 -16.79 3.55 11.66
N ALA A 203 -16.24 4.17 10.60
CA ALA A 203 -16.82 4.08 9.26
C ALA A 203 -16.86 2.62 8.75
N LEU A 204 -15.84 1.80 9.05
CA LEU A 204 -15.81 0.36 8.74
C LEU A 204 -16.71 -0.52 9.63
N GLN A 205 -17.45 0.09 10.57
CA GLN A 205 -18.48 -0.60 11.36
C GLN A 205 -19.90 -0.29 10.86
N LYS A 206 -20.04 0.67 9.94
CA LYS A 206 -21.33 1.02 9.36
C LYS A 206 -21.80 -0.07 8.39
N PRO A 207 -23.13 -0.30 8.29
CA PRO A 207 -23.69 -1.30 7.38
C PRO A 207 -23.19 -1.12 5.95
N GLU A 208 -22.78 -2.23 5.31
CA GLU A 208 -22.26 -2.29 3.93
C GLU A 208 -20.92 -1.57 3.69
N SER A 209 -20.33 -0.98 4.74
CA SER A 209 -19.05 -0.29 4.70
C SER A 209 -17.91 -1.10 5.33
N GLU A 210 -18.16 -2.34 5.73
CA GLU A 210 -17.19 -3.20 6.44
C GLU A 210 -15.92 -3.47 5.62
N GLU A 211 -16.08 -3.55 4.29
CA GLU A 211 -14.99 -3.70 3.31
C GLU A 211 -14.86 -2.48 2.38
N ASN A 212 -15.10 -1.28 2.91
CA ASN A 212 -15.00 -0.04 2.15
C ASN A 212 -13.54 0.29 1.78
N GLN A 213 -13.20 0.06 0.51
CA GLN A 213 -11.83 0.22 -0.01
C GLN A 213 -11.29 1.65 0.11
N TYR A 214 -12.14 2.68 0.08
CA TYR A 214 -11.71 4.08 0.16
C TYR A 214 -11.28 4.43 1.58
N VAL A 215 -12.02 3.93 2.58
CA VAL A 215 -11.71 4.09 4.00
C VAL A 215 -10.41 3.36 4.35
N MET A 216 -10.25 2.09 3.94
CA MET A 216 -9.02 1.34 4.22
C MET A 216 -7.80 1.93 3.51
N LYS A 217 -7.96 2.43 2.28
CA LYS A 217 -6.89 3.15 1.58
C LYS A 217 -6.49 4.45 2.30
N CYS A 218 -7.46 5.16 2.88
CA CYS A 218 -7.18 6.32 3.71
C CYS A 218 -6.42 5.92 4.99
N ILE A 219 -6.83 4.85 5.67
CA ILE A 219 -6.08 4.30 6.83
C ILE A 219 -4.62 4.02 6.45
N MET A 220 -4.40 3.29 5.35
CA MET A 220 -3.06 3.01 4.83
C MET A 220 -2.26 4.30 4.58
N ARG A 221 -2.87 5.31 3.94
CA ARG A 221 -2.22 6.60 3.64
C ARG A 221 -1.81 7.33 4.91
N VAL A 222 -2.71 7.39 5.88
CA VAL A 222 -2.51 8.08 7.16
C VAL A 222 -1.36 7.44 7.92
N LEU A 223 -1.36 6.11 8.05
CA LEU A 223 -0.26 5.36 8.68
C LEU A 223 1.05 5.44 7.87
N GLY A 224 0.95 5.61 6.55
CA GLY A 224 2.11 5.80 5.68
C GLY A 224 2.88 7.09 5.96
N ILE A 225 2.21 8.11 6.48
CA ILE A 225 2.80 9.45 6.74
C ILE A 225 2.98 9.70 8.22
N GLY A 226 1.98 9.38 9.04
CA GLY A 226 1.99 9.60 10.47
C GLY A 226 3.00 8.73 11.21
N HIS A 227 3.47 9.24 12.35
CA HIS A 227 4.32 8.51 13.29
C HIS A 227 3.53 8.37 14.60
N PRO A 228 2.71 7.31 14.73
CA PRO A 228 1.89 7.13 15.92
C PRO A 228 2.80 7.01 17.15
N SER A 229 2.52 7.81 18.17
CA SER A 229 3.06 7.56 19.51
C SER A 229 2.53 6.21 20.04
N PRO A 230 3.17 5.60 21.04
CA PRO A 230 2.72 4.34 21.61
C PRO A 230 1.24 4.35 22.03
N ASP A 231 0.79 5.44 22.65
CA ASP A 231 -0.59 5.62 23.10
C ASP A 231 -1.61 5.63 21.94
N ILE A 232 -1.21 6.08 20.75
CA ILE A 232 -2.05 6.11 19.55
C ILE A 232 -1.93 4.79 18.76
N ALA A 233 -0.74 4.18 18.79
CA ALA A 233 -0.48 2.93 18.10
C ALA A 233 -1.34 1.80 18.65
N ILE A 234 -1.52 1.67 19.98
CA ILE A 234 -2.34 0.60 20.58
C ILE A 234 -3.79 0.59 20.04
N PRO A 235 -4.55 1.70 20.06
CA PRO A 235 -5.86 1.78 19.39
C PRO A 235 -5.83 1.38 17.91
N CYS A 236 -4.77 1.75 17.18
CA CYS A 236 -4.63 1.38 15.76
C CYS A 236 -4.41 -0.12 15.57
N ILE A 237 -3.63 -0.76 16.45
CA ILE A 237 -3.39 -2.21 16.46
C ILE A 237 -4.73 -2.93 16.66
N ASN A 238 -5.47 -2.55 17.70
CA ASN A 238 -6.75 -3.15 18.03
C ASN A 238 -7.77 -2.96 16.89
N GLY A 239 -7.84 -1.75 16.31
CA GLY A 239 -8.71 -1.45 15.18
C GLY A 239 -8.41 -2.33 13.96
N LEU A 240 -7.15 -2.41 13.54
CA LEU A 240 -6.76 -3.23 12.38
C LEU A 240 -6.89 -4.74 12.66
N ALA A 241 -6.57 -5.20 13.87
CA ALA A 241 -6.75 -6.61 14.26
C ALA A 241 -8.23 -7.01 14.19
N ASN A 242 -9.13 -6.16 14.68
CA ASN A 242 -10.58 -6.40 14.58
C ASN A 242 -11.05 -6.46 13.12
N VAL A 243 -10.57 -5.55 12.26
CA VAL A 243 -10.89 -5.59 10.83
C VAL A 243 -10.35 -6.88 10.19
N LEU A 244 -9.10 -7.24 10.47
CA LEU A 244 -8.47 -8.45 9.95
C LEU A 244 -9.23 -9.71 10.36
N ASN A 245 -9.64 -9.82 11.62
CA ASN A 245 -10.39 -10.97 12.11
C ASN A 245 -11.71 -11.15 11.35
N ARG A 246 -12.46 -10.07 11.11
CA ARG A 246 -13.72 -10.11 10.33
C ARG A 246 -13.47 -10.54 8.88
N VAL A 247 -12.46 -9.97 8.23
CA VAL A 247 -12.13 -10.28 6.83
C VAL A 247 -11.68 -11.73 6.67
N CYS A 248 -10.95 -12.29 7.64
CA CYS A 248 -10.53 -13.69 7.61
C CYS A 248 -11.71 -14.69 7.70
N GLU A 249 -12.88 -14.27 8.15
CA GLU A 249 -14.09 -15.11 8.14
C GLU A 249 -14.70 -15.21 6.75
N ASN A 250 -14.67 -14.13 5.97
CA ASN A 250 -15.25 -14.09 4.63
C ASN A 250 -14.64 -12.94 3.80
N PRO A 251 -13.50 -13.16 3.12
CA PRO A 251 -12.87 -12.12 2.33
C PRO A 251 -13.62 -11.93 1.00
N LYS A 252 -14.12 -10.71 0.73
CA LYS A 252 -14.89 -10.42 -0.50
C LYS A 252 -14.18 -9.48 -1.46
N ASN A 253 -13.43 -8.51 -0.94
CA ASN A 253 -12.85 -7.43 -1.72
C ASN A 253 -11.30 -7.47 -1.71
N PRO A 254 -10.64 -7.96 -2.77
CA PRO A 254 -9.18 -8.08 -2.81
C PRO A 254 -8.46 -6.72 -2.75
N VAL A 255 -9.09 -5.64 -3.24
CA VAL A 255 -8.52 -4.29 -3.19
C VAL A 255 -8.50 -3.77 -1.75
N PHE A 256 -9.59 -4.00 -1.01
CA PHE A 256 -9.65 -3.71 0.43
C PHE A 256 -8.60 -4.53 1.20
N ASN A 257 -8.54 -5.83 0.95
CA ASN A 257 -7.62 -6.75 1.62
C ASN A 257 -6.16 -6.32 1.43
N HIS A 258 -5.78 -5.94 0.20
CA HIS A 258 -4.45 -5.41 -0.07
C HIS A 258 -4.13 -4.18 0.80
N TYR A 259 -5.01 -3.17 0.84
CA TYR A 259 -4.79 -1.98 1.67
C TYR A 259 -4.81 -2.28 3.17
N LEU A 260 -5.56 -3.30 3.62
CA LEU A 260 -5.55 -3.74 5.01
C LEU A 260 -4.18 -4.31 5.40
N PHE A 261 -3.62 -5.20 4.61
CA PHE A 261 -2.28 -5.76 4.88
C PHE A 261 -1.17 -4.71 4.76
N GLU A 262 -1.26 -3.79 3.78
CA GLU A 262 -0.35 -2.64 3.71
C GLU A 262 -0.46 -1.73 4.94
N SER A 263 -1.68 -1.52 5.46
CA SER A 263 -1.92 -0.74 6.69
C SER A 263 -1.25 -1.40 7.90
N LEU A 264 -1.38 -2.73 8.04
CA LEU A 264 -0.71 -3.49 9.10
C LEU A 264 0.81 -3.41 8.97
N ALA A 265 1.35 -3.60 7.77
CA ALA A 265 2.79 -3.52 7.52
C ALA A 265 3.35 -2.13 7.84
N LEU A 266 2.63 -1.07 7.45
CA LEU A 266 2.98 0.31 7.78
C LEU A 266 2.91 0.56 9.28
N LEU A 267 1.86 0.10 9.97
CA LEU A 267 1.74 0.24 11.42
C LEU A 267 2.91 -0.42 12.14
N ILE A 268 3.25 -1.67 11.82
CA ILE A 268 4.40 -2.37 12.41
C ILE A 268 5.68 -1.57 12.16
N LYS A 269 5.92 -1.14 10.91
CA LYS A 269 7.13 -0.38 10.54
C LYS A 269 7.25 0.92 11.33
N ARG A 270 6.16 1.68 11.44
CA ARG A 270 6.16 3.00 12.06
C ARG A 270 6.21 2.92 13.58
N ALA A 271 5.41 2.05 14.18
CA ALA A 271 5.35 1.89 15.63
C ALA A 271 6.68 1.36 16.18
N CYS A 272 7.21 0.26 15.62
CA CYS A 272 8.49 -0.30 16.07
C CYS A 272 9.70 0.60 15.75
N GLY A 273 9.60 1.44 14.72
CA GLY A 273 10.63 2.43 14.39
C GLY A 273 10.70 3.59 15.39
N GLN A 274 9.62 3.86 16.14
CA GLN A 274 9.57 4.87 17.19
C GLN A 274 9.93 4.28 18.56
N GLU A 275 9.31 3.15 18.93
CA GLU A 275 9.58 2.49 20.20
C GLU A 275 9.59 0.96 20.06
N ALA A 276 10.73 0.35 20.40
CA ALA A 276 10.92 -1.09 20.23
C ALA A 276 10.05 -1.95 21.17
N THR A 277 9.54 -1.40 22.27
CA THR A 277 8.72 -2.12 23.27
C THR A 277 7.33 -2.48 22.74
N ILE A 278 6.85 -1.74 21.73
CA ILE A 278 5.51 -1.92 21.18
C ILE A 278 5.33 -3.23 20.40
N ILE A 279 6.44 -3.89 20.06
CA ILE A 279 6.42 -5.19 19.38
C ILE A 279 5.58 -6.21 20.15
N THR A 280 5.63 -6.21 21.48
CA THR A 280 4.83 -7.14 22.30
C THR A 280 3.33 -6.87 22.17
N ALA A 281 2.92 -5.60 22.05
CA ALA A 281 1.52 -5.23 21.82
C ALA A 281 1.07 -5.62 20.40
N LEU A 282 1.93 -5.42 19.40
CA LEU A 282 1.68 -5.83 18.02
C LEU A 282 1.53 -7.36 17.91
N GLU A 283 2.41 -8.11 18.56
CA GLU A 283 2.34 -9.57 18.61
C GLU A 283 1.06 -10.04 19.28
N SER A 284 0.73 -9.48 20.44
CA SER A 284 -0.50 -9.84 21.18
C SER A 284 -1.76 -9.54 20.37
N GLY A 285 -1.76 -8.46 19.56
CA GLY A 285 -2.91 -8.06 18.76
C GLY A 285 -3.02 -8.77 17.40
N ILE A 286 -1.91 -8.95 16.69
CA ILE A 286 -1.90 -9.36 15.27
C ILE A 286 -1.59 -10.86 15.12
N LEU A 287 -0.71 -11.42 15.95
CA LEU A 287 -0.26 -12.81 15.79
C LEU A 287 -1.42 -13.83 15.85
N PRO A 288 -2.42 -13.68 16.72
CA PRO A 288 -3.59 -14.57 16.72
C PRO A 288 -4.33 -14.57 15.38
N SER A 289 -4.47 -13.41 14.73
CA SER A 289 -5.09 -13.29 13.42
C SER A 289 -4.26 -13.98 12.33
N LEU A 290 -2.93 -13.86 12.38
CA LEU A 290 -2.04 -14.55 11.45
C LEU A 290 -2.11 -16.08 11.63
N GLN A 291 -2.17 -16.56 12.87
CA GLN A 291 -2.37 -17.98 13.18
C GLN A 291 -3.73 -18.47 12.69
N MET A 292 -4.78 -17.64 12.79
CA MET A 292 -6.10 -17.97 12.25
C MET A 292 -6.06 -18.13 10.73
N ILE A 293 -5.37 -17.24 10.00
CA ILE A 293 -5.19 -17.36 8.54
C ILE A 293 -4.58 -18.71 8.19
N LEU A 294 -3.50 -19.09 8.87
CA LEU A 294 -2.78 -20.34 8.61
C LEU A 294 -3.61 -21.57 8.98
N SER A 295 -4.27 -21.57 10.15
CA SER A 295 -5.04 -22.72 10.63
C SER A 295 -6.34 -22.96 9.86
N ARG A 296 -6.97 -21.90 9.33
CA ARG A 296 -8.18 -21.99 8.48
C ARG A 296 -7.88 -22.16 6.99
N ASP A 297 -6.60 -22.27 6.60
CA ASP A 297 -6.13 -22.34 5.21
C ASP A 297 -6.72 -21.23 4.31
N VAL A 298 -6.75 -19.98 4.81
CA VAL A 298 -7.16 -18.79 4.03
C VAL A 298 -6.04 -18.43 3.05
N SER A 299 -5.89 -19.24 2.02
CA SER A 299 -4.70 -19.30 1.18
C SER A 299 -4.37 -18.01 0.43
N GLU A 300 -5.38 -17.20 0.10
CA GLU A 300 -5.20 -15.88 -0.52
C GLU A 300 -4.43 -14.89 0.37
N PHE A 301 -4.42 -15.11 1.69
CA PHE A 301 -3.72 -14.25 2.65
C PHE A 301 -2.34 -14.78 3.05
N PHE A 302 -1.95 -15.97 2.59
CA PHE A 302 -0.67 -16.57 2.96
C PHE A 302 0.53 -15.68 2.61
N PRO A 303 0.63 -15.10 1.40
CA PRO A 303 1.75 -14.22 1.07
C PRO A 303 1.84 -13.01 2.01
N TYR A 304 0.71 -12.39 2.34
CA TYR A 304 0.66 -11.26 3.25
C TYR A 304 1.01 -11.65 4.68
N ALA A 305 0.46 -12.76 5.18
CA ALA A 305 0.73 -13.26 6.52
C ALA A 305 2.22 -13.56 6.73
N PHE A 306 2.86 -14.23 5.76
CA PHE A 306 4.30 -14.51 5.83
C PHE A 306 5.14 -13.22 5.78
N GLN A 307 4.76 -12.23 4.98
CA GLN A 307 5.44 -10.93 4.95
C GLN A 307 5.32 -10.16 6.27
N LEU A 308 4.13 -10.17 6.89
CA LEU A 308 3.94 -9.56 8.22
C LEU A 308 4.73 -10.30 9.31
N LEU A 309 4.71 -11.63 9.31
CA LEU A 309 5.55 -12.43 10.22
C LEU A 309 7.04 -12.09 10.03
N ALA A 310 7.50 -11.95 8.78
CA ALA A 310 8.89 -11.61 8.49
C ALA A 310 9.26 -10.26 9.09
N GLN A 311 8.36 -9.29 8.99
CA GLN A 311 8.55 -7.97 9.55
C GLN A 311 8.55 -7.98 11.08
N LEU A 312 7.67 -8.76 11.72
CA LEU A 312 7.67 -8.92 13.18
C LEU A 312 8.99 -9.53 13.66
N VAL A 313 9.49 -10.57 12.99
CA VAL A 313 10.82 -11.16 13.26
C VAL A 313 11.93 -10.10 13.12
N ASP A 314 11.90 -9.29 12.06
CA ASP A 314 12.91 -8.23 11.83
C ASP A 314 12.92 -7.15 12.92
N PHE A 315 11.78 -6.88 13.58
CA PHE A 315 11.72 -5.92 14.68
C PHE A 315 11.95 -6.57 16.06
N ASN A 316 11.87 -7.90 16.16
CA ASN A 316 12.11 -8.60 17.41
C ASN A 316 13.61 -8.58 17.78
N ARG A 317 13.90 -8.78 19.07
CA ARG A 317 15.26 -8.86 19.61
C ARG A 317 15.70 -10.32 19.65
N SER A 318 17.01 -10.54 19.55
CA SER A 318 17.61 -11.86 19.75
C SER A 318 17.89 -12.05 21.26
N PRO A 319 17.62 -13.22 21.86
CA PRO A 319 17.05 -14.43 21.24
C PRO A 319 15.57 -14.27 20.90
N LEU A 320 15.14 -14.89 19.80
CA LEU A 320 13.74 -14.88 19.38
C LEU A 320 12.87 -15.67 20.37
N PRO A 321 11.62 -15.24 20.62
CA PRO A 321 10.68 -16.00 21.45
C PRO A 321 10.35 -17.40 20.89
N SER A 322 9.96 -18.34 21.75
CA SER A 322 9.79 -19.76 21.40
C SER A 322 8.75 -20.03 20.31
N ASN A 323 7.64 -19.28 20.30
CA ASN A 323 6.60 -19.35 19.28
C ASN A 323 7.15 -19.07 17.86
N TYR A 324 8.11 -18.15 17.72
CA TYR A 324 8.77 -17.91 16.42
C TYR A 324 9.68 -19.06 16.03
N MET A 325 10.33 -19.72 16.98
CA MET A 325 11.15 -20.90 16.70
C MET A 325 10.32 -22.10 16.25
N GLU A 326 9.10 -22.27 16.77
CA GLU A 326 8.15 -23.26 16.26
C GLU A 326 7.77 -22.98 14.80
N ILE A 327 7.45 -21.71 14.47
CA ILE A 327 7.20 -21.27 13.09
C ILE A 327 8.41 -21.55 12.20
N PHE A 328 9.62 -21.30 12.71
CA PHE A 328 10.85 -21.54 11.97
C PHE A 328 11.03 -23.03 11.65
N VAL A 329 10.75 -23.94 12.60
CA VAL A 329 10.81 -25.40 12.36
C VAL A 329 9.82 -25.81 11.26
N ILE A 330 8.60 -25.28 11.27
CA ILE A 330 7.59 -25.57 10.23
C ILE A 330 8.03 -25.01 8.87
N LEU A 331 8.63 -23.82 8.84
CA LEU A 331 9.15 -23.20 7.62
C LEU A 331 10.26 -24.03 6.96
N LEU A 332 11.05 -24.77 7.76
CA LEU A 332 12.11 -25.65 7.26
C LEU A 332 11.60 -26.97 6.66
N MET A 333 10.31 -27.28 6.77
CA MET A 333 9.72 -28.47 6.17
C MET A 333 9.52 -28.31 4.66
N PRO A 334 9.87 -29.29 3.82
CA PRO A 334 9.69 -29.22 2.36
C PRO A 334 8.26 -28.94 1.91
N ASP A 335 7.26 -29.43 2.67
CA ASP A 335 5.84 -29.25 2.35
C ASP A 335 5.40 -27.78 2.30
N SER A 336 6.03 -26.93 3.12
CA SER A 336 5.77 -25.49 3.16
C SER A 336 6.06 -24.80 1.81
N TRP A 337 6.91 -25.39 0.97
CA TRP A 337 7.41 -24.80 -0.28
C TRP A 337 6.70 -25.29 -1.54
N LYS A 338 5.65 -26.12 -1.41
CA LYS A 338 4.91 -26.68 -2.56
C LYS A 338 4.11 -25.65 -3.35
N LYS A 339 3.52 -24.65 -2.67
CA LYS A 339 2.69 -23.60 -3.32
C LYS A 339 3.60 -22.48 -3.84
N SER A 340 3.89 -22.48 -5.15
CA SER A 340 4.80 -21.51 -5.79
C SER A 340 4.43 -20.04 -5.56
N ALA A 341 3.14 -19.72 -5.45
CA ALA A 341 2.65 -18.36 -5.16
C ALA A 341 3.14 -17.81 -3.81
N ASN A 342 3.44 -18.68 -2.85
CA ASN A 342 3.90 -18.29 -1.52
C ASN A 342 5.42 -18.16 -1.42
N VAL A 343 6.16 -18.70 -2.39
CA VAL A 343 7.63 -18.80 -2.33
C VAL A 343 8.31 -17.45 -2.06
N PRO A 344 7.96 -16.33 -2.73
CA PRO A 344 8.62 -15.05 -2.44
C PRO A 344 8.43 -14.57 -1.00
N ALA A 345 7.23 -14.78 -0.43
CA ALA A 345 6.92 -14.39 0.94
C ALA A 345 7.58 -15.32 1.97
N LEU A 346 7.63 -16.63 1.69
CA LEU A 346 8.33 -17.61 2.51
C LEU A 346 9.85 -17.38 2.52
N VAL A 347 10.45 -17.07 1.37
CA VAL A 347 11.87 -16.67 1.31
C VAL A 347 12.09 -15.42 2.16
N ARG A 348 11.22 -14.41 2.04
CA ARG A 348 11.33 -13.19 2.86
C ARG A 348 11.28 -13.46 4.36
N LEU A 349 10.42 -14.39 4.80
CA LEU A 349 10.32 -14.84 6.18
C LEU A 349 11.57 -15.63 6.60
N LEU A 350 12.04 -16.56 5.77
CA LEU A 350 13.25 -17.33 6.03
C LEU A 350 14.44 -16.39 6.21
N GLN A 351 14.62 -15.41 5.32
CA GLN A 351 15.69 -14.42 5.44
C GLN A 351 15.64 -13.64 6.76
N ALA A 352 14.44 -13.31 7.27
CA ALA A 352 14.30 -12.64 8.56
C ALA A 352 14.84 -13.51 9.70
N PHE A 353 14.48 -14.80 9.73
CA PHE A 353 15.02 -15.76 10.70
C PHE A 353 16.54 -15.93 10.59
N LEU A 354 17.06 -16.08 9.37
CA LEU A 354 18.50 -16.25 9.14
C LEU A 354 19.32 -15.06 9.63
N ARG A 355 18.79 -13.83 9.51
CA ARG A 355 19.44 -12.60 10.01
C ARG A 355 19.32 -12.44 11.52
N LYS A 356 18.19 -12.82 12.11
CA LYS A 356 17.90 -12.58 13.54
C LYS A 356 18.41 -13.66 14.49
N ALA A 357 18.51 -14.88 13.99
CA ALA A 357 18.94 -16.03 14.76
C ALA A 357 19.96 -16.88 14.00
N PRO A 358 21.09 -16.32 13.53
CA PRO A 358 22.08 -17.07 12.75
C PRO A 358 22.70 -18.23 13.54
N HIS A 359 22.86 -18.08 14.87
CA HIS A 359 23.39 -19.14 15.73
C HIS A 359 22.49 -20.38 15.81
N GLU A 360 21.18 -20.21 15.60
CA GLU A 360 20.21 -21.30 15.61
C GLU A 360 20.43 -22.26 14.42
N LEU A 361 21.12 -21.84 13.36
CA LEU A 361 21.37 -22.67 12.16
C LEU A 361 22.36 -23.80 12.39
N ASN A 362 23.28 -23.62 13.33
CA ASN A 362 24.30 -24.61 13.66
C ASN A 362 23.75 -25.77 14.51
N GLN A 363 22.47 -25.69 14.88
CA GLN A 363 21.81 -26.68 15.74
C GLN A 363 20.88 -27.56 14.93
N GLN A 364 20.73 -28.83 15.37
CA GLN A 364 19.67 -29.73 14.91
C GLN A 364 19.58 -29.93 13.38
N GLY A 365 20.69 -29.80 12.65
CA GLY A 365 20.73 -29.95 11.20
C GLY A 365 19.98 -28.86 10.42
N ARG A 366 19.61 -27.73 11.06
CA ARG A 366 18.80 -26.68 10.44
C ARG A 366 19.48 -26.04 9.22
N LEU A 367 20.80 -25.83 9.26
CA LEU A 367 21.54 -25.38 8.08
C LEU A 367 21.36 -26.34 6.88
N SER A 368 21.39 -27.65 7.11
CA SER A 368 21.14 -28.64 6.07
C SER A 368 19.73 -28.51 5.48
N ASN A 369 18.72 -28.27 6.32
CA ASN A 369 17.34 -28.06 5.87
C ASN A 369 17.21 -26.78 5.03
N VAL A 370 17.86 -25.69 5.45
CA VAL A 370 17.90 -24.42 4.69
C VAL A 370 18.55 -24.64 3.32
N LEU A 371 19.64 -25.39 3.25
CA LEU A 371 20.31 -25.71 1.99
C LEU A 371 19.47 -26.65 1.11
N GLY A 372 18.73 -27.58 1.70
CA GLY A 372 17.74 -28.38 0.98
C GLY A 372 16.63 -27.52 0.34
N ILE A 373 16.17 -26.47 1.03
CA ILE A 373 15.23 -25.49 0.46
C ILE A 373 15.88 -24.73 -0.70
N PHE A 374 17.13 -24.29 -0.55
CA PHE A 374 17.88 -23.69 -1.65
C PHE A 374 17.92 -24.61 -2.88
N ASP A 375 18.21 -25.91 -2.71
CA ASP A 375 18.27 -26.87 -3.81
C ASP A 375 16.93 -27.00 -4.54
N ILE A 376 15.82 -27.06 -3.77
CA ILE A 376 14.46 -27.09 -4.33
C ILE A 376 14.23 -25.84 -5.19
N LEU A 377 14.53 -24.66 -4.65
CA LEU A 377 14.26 -23.38 -5.32
C LEU A 377 15.13 -23.16 -6.56
N VAL A 378 16.43 -23.49 -6.49
CA VAL A 378 17.36 -23.25 -7.60
C VAL A 378 17.14 -24.20 -8.76
N SER A 379 16.56 -25.38 -8.51
CA SER A 379 16.30 -26.39 -9.53
C SER A 379 15.24 -25.95 -10.56
N SER A 380 14.41 -24.96 -10.27
CA SER A 380 13.36 -24.47 -11.18
C SER A 380 13.66 -23.06 -11.71
N PRO A 381 13.50 -22.78 -13.03
CA PRO A 381 13.67 -21.44 -13.60
C PRO A 381 12.75 -20.36 -13.04
N SER A 382 11.59 -20.73 -12.48
CA SER A 382 10.64 -19.77 -11.91
C SER A 382 11.01 -19.30 -10.51
N THR A 383 11.83 -20.06 -9.79
CA THR A 383 12.17 -19.84 -8.38
C THR A 383 13.67 -19.70 -8.12
N ASP A 384 14.51 -19.80 -9.15
CA ASP A 384 15.97 -19.84 -8.97
C ASP A 384 16.54 -18.60 -8.27
N GLU A 385 16.06 -17.41 -8.61
CA GLU A 385 16.38 -16.16 -7.91
C GLU A 385 16.05 -16.21 -6.42
N GLN A 386 14.94 -16.87 -6.06
CA GLN A 386 14.53 -17.02 -4.66
C GLN A 386 15.51 -17.93 -3.91
N GLY A 387 16.03 -18.97 -4.55
CA GLY A 387 17.11 -19.79 -4.01
C GLY A 387 18.39 -18.99 -3.75
N PHE A 388 18.76 -18.08 -4.66
CA PHE A 388 19.90 -17.19 -4.44
C PHE A 388 19.68 -16.21 -3.28
N TYR A 389 18.47 -15.69 -3.06
CA TYR A 389 18.19 -14.85 -1.89
C TYR A 389 18.40 -15.59 -0.57
N VAL A 390 18.04 -16.88 -0.51
CA VAL A 390 18.33 -17.74 0.66
C VAL A 390 19.85 -17.89 0.83
N LEU A 391 20.56 -18.31 -0.21
CA LEU A 391 22.02 -18.49 -0.15
C LEU A 391 22.78 -17.23 0.24
N ASN A 392 22.45 -16.09 -0.39
CA ASN A 392 23.08 -14.81 -0.09
C ASN A 392 22.94 -14.50 1.40
N THR A 393 21.77 -14.77 1.98
CA THR A 393 21.52 -14.52 3.40
C THR A 393 22.31 -15.48 4.29
N VAL A 394 22.47 -16.75 3.90
CA VAL A 394 23.33 -17.70 4.63
C VAL A 394 24.78 -17.22 4.62
N ILE A 395 25.34 -16.88 3.45
CA ILE A 395 26.72 -16.38 3.31
C ILE A 395 26.95 -15.07 4.07
N GLU A 396 25.93 -14.20 4.13
CA GLU A 396 26.03 -12.92 4.83
C GLU A 396 26.12 -13.05 6.35
N ASN A 397 25.42 -14.03 6.93
CA ASN A 397 25.13 -14.11 8.37
C ASN A 397 25.77 -15.30 9.09
N VAL A 398 26.24 -16.32 8.37
CA VAL A 398 26.85 -17.52 8.96
C VAL A 398 28.35 -17.53 8.71
N GLY A 399 29.13 -17.90 9.73
CA GLY A 399 30.59 -18.02 9.63
C GLY A 399 31.01 -19.13 8.67
N TYR A 400 32.14 -18.92 7.99
CA TYR A 400 32.64 -19.88 6.98
C TYR A 400 32.84 -21.28 7.56
N ASP A 401 33.32 -21.41 8.79
CA ASP A 401 33.61 -22.71 9.39
C ASP A 401 32.36 -23.60 9.45
N SER A 402 31.20 -23.01 9.75
CA SER A 402 29.91 -23.71 9.79
C SER A 402 29.38 -24.07 8.39
N ILE A 403 29.64 -23.23 7.38
CA ILE A 403 29.16 -23.47 6.00
C ILE A 403 30.11 -24.40 5.23
N SER A 404 31.41 -24.39 5.55
CA SER A 404 32.47 -25.07 4.81
C SER A 404 32.16 -26.53 4.43
N PRO A 405 31.51 -27.36 5.27
CA PRO A 405 31.19 -28.74 4.91
C PRO A 405 30.17 -28.86 3.76
N PHE A 406 29.39 -27.80 3.52
CA PHE A 406 28.29 -27.77 2.55
C PHE A 406 28.63 -26.99 1.28
N VAL A 407 29.71 -26.20 1.26
CA VAL A 407 30.05 -25.32 0.12
C VAL A 407 30.21 -26.11 -1.18
N SER A 408 30.85 -27.28 -1.14
CA SER A 408 31.02 -28.13 -2.33
C SER A 408 29.66 -28.57 -2.90
N HIS A 409 28.69 -28.87 -2.04
CA HIS A 409 27.34 -29.25 -2.47
C HIS A 409 26.60 -28.07 -3.10
N ILE A 410 26.72 -26.87 -2.53
CA ILE A 410 26.17 -25.63 -3.09
C ILE A 410 26.71 -25.41 -4.53
N TRP A 411 28.03 -25.53 -4.71
CA TRP A 411 28.63 -25.39 -6.05
C TRP A 411 28.14 -26.45 -7.03
N VAL A 412 28.02 -27.71 -6.63
CA VAL A 412 27.48 -28.79 -7.48
C VAL A 412 26.07 -28.45 -7.96
N ALA A 413 25.19 -27.99 -7.06
CA ALA A 413 23.82 -27.60 -7.42
C ALA A 413 23.81 -26.43 -8.42
N LEU A 414 24.61 -25.39 -8.16
CA LEU A 414 24.71 -24.22 -9.04
C LEU A 414 25.31 -24.55 -10.40
N PHE A 415 26.35 -25.38 -10.47
CA PHE A 415 27.00 -25.75 -11.72
C PHE A 415 26.13 -26.70 -12.54
N ARG A 416 25.39 -27.61 -11.90
CA ARG A 416 24.37 -28.41 -12.58
C ARG A 416 23.32 -27.50 -13.24
N ARG A 417 22.85 -26.48 -12.52
CA ARG A 417 21.88 -25.51 -13.06
C ARG A 417 22.47 -24.59 -14.13
N LEU A 418 23.76 -24.27 -14.04
CA LEU A 418 24.48 -23.52 -15.07
C LEU A 418 24.66 -24.33 -16.35
N GLN A 419 24.91 -25.63 -16.22
CA GLN A 419 25.05 -26.55 -17.33
C GLN A 419 23.69 -26.84 -17.99
N PHE A 420 22.64 -27.02 -17.18
CA PHE A 420 21.31 -27.43 -17.64
C PHE A 420 20.25 -26.35 -17.36
N ASN A 421 19.57 -25.91 -18.42
CA ASN A 421 18.44 -24.98 -18.38
C ASN A 421 18.77 -23.54 -17.91
N ARG A 422 20.04 -23.10 -18.02
CA ARG A 422 20.45 -21.75 -17.58
C ARG A 422 19.60 -20.63 -18.21
N THR A 423 19.35 -19.59 -17.42
CA THR A 423 18.68 -18.36 -17.87
C THR A 423 19.60 -17.16 -17.68
N VAL A 424 19.34 -16.06 -18.38
CA VAL A 424 20.08 -14.80 -18.16
C VAL A 424 19.97 -14.35 -16.71
N LYS A 425 18.76 -14.50 -16.13
CA LYS A 425 18.48 -14.19 -14.73
C LYS A 425 19.35 -15.01 -13.77
N PHE A 426 19.43 -16.33 -14.00
CA PHE A 426 20.29 -17.23 -13.23
C PHE A 426 21.76 -16.81 -13.29
N ILE A 427 22.28 -16.48 -14.48
CA ILE A 427 23.67 -16.04 -14.64
C ILE A 427 23.93 -14.76 -13.82
N LYS A 428 23.02 -13.78 -13.86
CA LYS A 428 23.14 -12.56 -13.05
C LYS A 428 23.20 -12.87 -11.55
N SER A 429 22.29 -13.71 -11.06
CA SER A 429 22.24 -14.09 -9.65
C SER A 429 23.46 -14.89 -9.22
N LEU A 430 23.98 -15.78 -10.06
CA LEU A 430 25.21 -16.53 -9.83
C LEU A 430 26.42 -15.59 -9.70
N ILE A 431 26.54 -14.61 -10.59
CA ILE A 431 27.61 -13.60 -10.54
C ILE A 431 27.56 -12.80 -9.23
N ILE A 432 26.36 -12.36 -8.83
CA ILE A 432 26.16 -11.63 -7.57
C ILE A 432 26.55 -12.52 -6.38
N PHE A 433 26.12 -13.78 -6.36
CA PHE A 433 26.46 -14.73 -5.30
C PHE A 433 27.97 -14.98 -5.21
N MET A 434 28.64 -15.23 -6.34
CA MET A 434 30.10 -15.44 -6.35
C MET A 434 30.84 -14.17 -5.90
N SER A 435 30.36 -12.99 -6.29
CA SER A 435 30.91 -11.70 -5.84
C SER A 435 30.73 -11.51 -4.33
N LEU A 436 29.56 -11.84 -3.79
CA LEU A 436 29.28 -11.80 -2.36
C LEU A 436 30.18 -12.78 -1.59
N PHE A 437 30.30 -14.02 -2.06
CA PHE A 437 31.17 -15.03 -1.45
C PHE A 437 32.64 -14.57 -1.45
N LEU A 438 33.12 -14.01 -2.57
CA LEU A 438 34.45 -13.43 -2.71
C LEU A 438 34.68 -12.34 -1.65
N VAL A 439 33.75 -11.39 -1.52
CA VAL A 439 33.85 -10.28 -0.55
C VAL A 439 33.82 -10.78 0.89
N LYS A 440 33.01 -11.79 1.20
CA LYS A 440 32.84 -12.31 2.57
C LYS A 440 33.92 -13.28 3.02
N HIS A 441 34.46 -14.08 2.11
CA HIS A 441 35.36 -15.19 2.47
C HIS A 441 36.70 -15.15 1.76
N GLY A 442 36.89 -14.26 0.80
CA GLY A 442 38.15 -14.09 0.07
C GLY A 442 38.30 -14.99 -1.15
N THR A 443 39.30 -14.66 -1.96
CA THR A 443 39.64 -15.32 -3.22
C THR A 443 40.08 -16.77 -3.03
N GLU A 444 40.90 -17.04 -2.02
CA GLU A 444 41.45 -18.38 -1.76
C GLU A 444 40.34 -19.39 -1.47
N LYS A 445 39.40 -19.05 -0.57
CA LYS A 445 38.27 -19.92 -0.23
C LYS A 445 37.32 -20.12 -1.41
N LEU A 446 37.06 -19.08 -2.20
CA LEU A 446 36.26 -19.19 -3.41
C LEU A 446 36.91 -20.16 -4.41
N SER A 447 38.19 -19.96 -4.72
CA SER A 447 38.91 -20.80 -5.68
C SER A 447 39.05 -22.23 -5.20
N ALA A 448 39.44 -22.44 -3.95
CA ALA A 448 39.63 -23.78 -3.39
C ALA A 448 38.33 -24.58 -3.37
N SER A 449 37.22 -23.95 -2.96
CA SER A 449 35.92 -24.63 -2.88
C SER A 449 35.27 -24.90 -4.23
N MET A 450 35.49 -24.07 -5.25
CA MET A 450 35.06 -24.39 -6.62
C MET A 450 35.90 -25.51 -7.23
N ASN A 451 37.22 -25.45 -7.03
CA ASN A 451 38.14 -26.45 -7.57
C ASN A 451 37.98 -27.83 -6.92
N SER A 452 37.40 -27.91 -5.71
CA SER A 452 37.05 -29.20 -5.10
C SER A 452 35.89 -29.90 -5.82
N VAL A 453 35.07 -29.18 -6.59
CA VAL A 453 34.01 -29.77 -7.43
C VAL A 453 34.56 -30.22 -8.77
N GLN A 454 35.34 -29.35 -9.42
CA GLN A 454 36.03 -29.67 -10.67
C GLN A 454 37.33 -28.86 -10.74
N PRO A 455 38.49 -29.50 -10.95
CA PRO A 455 39.76 -28.80 -11.09
C PRO A 455 39.69 -27.71 -12.17
N ASP A 456 40.29 -26.56 -11.88
CA ASP A 456 40.40 -25.38 -12.77
C ASP A 456 39.07 -24.78 -13.28
N ILE A 457 37.93 -25.14 -12.66
CA ILE A 457 36.62 -24.67 -13.11
C ILE A 457 36.45 -23.14 -12.97
N LEU A 458 37.11 -22.52 -11.98
CA LEU A 458 37.01 -21.08 -11.76
C LEU A 458 37.44 -20.28 -12.99
N ARG A 459 38.51 -20.72 -13.70
CA ARG A 459 38.97 -20.04 -14.93
C ARG A 459 37.89 -20.05 -16.00
N THR A 460 37.31 -21.22 -16.25
CA THR A 460 36.21 -21.39 -17.21
C THR A 460 35.01 -20.53 -16.83
N ILE A 461 34.64 -20.48 -15.54
CA ILE A 461 33.54 -19.65 -15.06
C ILE A 461 33.81 -18.17 -15.29
N LEU A 462 35.03 -17.70 -14.99
CA LEU A 462 35.41 -16.31 -15.17
C LEU A 462 35.34 -15.87 -16.63
N GLU A 463 35.95 -16.65 -17.53
CA GLU A 463 36.06 -16.32 -18.95
C GLU A 463 34.73 -16.44 -19.69
N GLN A 464 33.95 -17.48 -19.41
CA GLN A 464 32.73 -17.77 -20.19
C GLN A 464 31.47 -17.14 -19.60
N PHE A 465 31.41 -16.95 -18.28
CA PHE A 465 30.19 -16.52 -17.60
C PHE A 465 30.35 -15.22 -16.82
N TRP A 466 31.37 -15.07 -15.99
CA TRP A 466 31.47 -13.90 -15.12
C TRP A 466 31.78 -12.63 -15.91
N ILE A 467 32.95 -12.55 -16.55
CA ILE A 467 33.43 -11.34 -17.23
C ILE A 467 32.49 -10.88 -18.36
N PRO A 468 32.02 -11.76 -19.28
CA PRO A 468 31.18 -11.34 -20.39
C PRO A 468 29.82 -10.78 -19.98
N ASN A 469 29.32 -11.17 -18.80
CA ASN A 469 27.98 -10.82 -18.33
C ASN A 469 27.99 -9.75 -17.23
N LEU A 470 29.16 -9.25 -16.79
CA LEU A 470 29.25 -8.16 -15.81
C LEU A 470 28.43 -6.92 -16.23
N ARG A 471 28.46 -6.56 -17.52
CA ARG A 471 27.69 -5.45 -18.09
C ARG A 471 26.16 -5.60 -17.98
N LEU A 472 25.68 -6.81 -17.68
CA LEU A 472 24.25 -7.10 -17.52
C LEU A 472 23.78 -6.91 -16.08
N ILE A 473 24.69 -6.73 -15.12
CA ILE A 473 24.37 -6.40 -13.73
C ILE A 473 24.13 -4.89 -13.67
N THR A 474 22.88 -4.48 -13.44
CA THR A 474 22.42 -3.08 -13.44
C THR A 474 21.75 -2.74 -12.13
#